data_AF-A0A542DF59-F1
#
_entry.id   AF-A0A542DF59-F1
#
_cell.length_a   1.000
_cell.length_b   1.000
_cell.length_c   1.000
_cell.angle_alpha   90.00
_cell.angle_beta   90.00
_cell.angle_gamma   90.00
#
_symmetry.space_group_name_H-M   'P 1'
#
loop_
_entity.id
_entity.type
_entity.pdbx_description
1 polymer ?
#
loop_
_entity_poly.entity_id
_entity_poly.type
_entity_poly.pdbx_seq_one_letter_code
_entity_poly.pdbx_strand_id
1 'polypeptide(L)' 'MTDTNTNPAVTRNEIIDAVEDAFRDGSATTQEILDAAIRYEAPAELQATLQRLPDRTFGHVRDLWDHLPDVPIGD' A
#
# COMPACT_ATOMS: atom_id res chain seq x y z
N MET A 1 -7.96 -26.43 18.86
CA MET A 1 -8.06 -24.97 18.68
C MET A 1 -7.28 -24.71 17.41
N THR A 2 -7.95 -24.84 16.27
CA THR A 2 -7.30 -24.97 14.96
C THR A 2 -6.73 -23.65 14.49
N ASP A 3 -5.47 -23.71 14.10
CA ASP A 3 -4.64 -22.73 13.44
C ASP A 3 -5.32 -22.12 12.20
N THR A 4 -5.26 -20.80 12.09
CA THR A 4 -5.12 -20.11 10.79
C THR A 4 -4.47 -18.77 11.06
N ASN A 5 -3.14 -18.71 10.96
CA ASN A 5 -2.46 -17.49 10.52
C ASN A 5 -2.93 -17.22 9.08
N THR A 6 -4.17 -16.79 8.91
CA THR A 6 -4.63 -16.20 7.65
C THR A 6 -4.11 -14.78 7.70
N ASN A 7 -2.93 -14.55 7.12
CA ASN A 7 -2.56 -13.19 6.78
C ASN A 7 -3.65 -12.71 5.79
N PRO A 8 -4.52 -11.75 6.16
CA PRO A 8 -5.58 -11.31 5.27
C PRO A 8 -4.92 -10.83 3.97
N ALA A 9 -5.50 -11.18 2.82
CA ALA A 9 -5.01 -10.69 1.55
C ALA A 9 -4.99 -9.16 1.61
N VAL A 10 -3.84 -8.54 1.30
CA VAL A 10 -3.66 -7.08 1.36
C VAL A 10 -4.79 -6.40 0.60
N THR A 11 -5.48 -5.49 1.27
CA THR A 11 -6.62 -4.76 0.71
C THR A 11 -6.25 -3.31 0.36
N ARG A 12 -7.08 -2.67 -0.47
CA ARG A 12 -6.91 -1.25 -0.79
C ARG A 12 -7.03 -0.36 0.45
N ASN A 13 -7.89 -0.72 1.42
CA ASN A 13 -8.07 0.05 2.65
C ASN A 13 -6.79 0.02 3.48
N GLU A 14 -6.20 -1.16 3.68
CA GLU A 14 -4.91 -1.30 4.39
C GLU A 14 -3.78 -0.54 3.69
N ILE A 15 -3.74 -0.57 2.36
CA ILE A 15 -2.75 0.23 1.61
C ILE A 15 -2.97 1.73 1.82
N ILE A 16 -4.22 2.20 1.77
CA ILE A 16 -4.53 3.63 2.01
C ILE A 16 -4.05 4.05 3.40
N ASP A 17 -4.41 3.27 4.43
CA ASP A 17 -4.02 3.57 5.81
C ASP A 17 -2.49 3.59 5.98
N ALA A 18 -1.78 2.69 5.30
CA ALA A 18 -0.32 2.59 5.39
C ALA A 18 0.42 3.74 4.69
N VAL A 19 -0.17 4.37 3.66
CA VAL A 19 0.54 5.32 2.79
C VAL A 19 -0.06 6.73 2.79
N GLU A 20 -1.18 6.97 3.48
CA GLU A 20 -1.85 8.28 3.49
C GLU A 20 -0.93 9.44 3.88
N ASP A 21 0.00 9.20 4.82
CA ASP A 21 0.98 10.19 5.28
C ASP A 21 1.92 10.64 4.16
N ALA A 22 2.26 9.76 3.22
CA ALA A 22 3.08 10.10 2.06
C ALA A 22 2.39 11.12 1.13
N PHE A 23 1.06 11.14 1.11
CA PHE A 23 0.26 12.02 0.26
C PHE A 23 -0.18 13.31 0.97
N ARG A 24 0.28 13.60 2.20
CA ARG A 24 -0.14 14.78 2.97
C ARG A 24 0.14 16.09 2.23
N ASP A 25 1.24 16.16 1.47
CA ASP A 25 1.64 17.34 0.69
C ASP A 25 1.08 17.32 -0.75
N GLY A 26 0.17 16.38 -1.06
CA GLY A 26 -0.54 16.27 -2.32
C GLY A 26 -0.07 15.08 -3.15
N SER A 27 1.20 15.02 -3.52
CA SER A 27 1.77 13.95 -4.35
C SER A 27 2.83 13.15 -3.60
N ALA A 28 3.00 11.89 -3.96
CA ALA A 28 4.03 11.02 -3.38
C ALA A 28 4.81 10.28 -4.46
N THR A 29 6.13 10.22 -4.31
CA THR A 29 7.01 9.33 -5.07
C THR A 29 6.89 7.90 -4.58
N THR A 30 7.30 6.94 -5.41
CA THR A 30 7.33 5.52 -5.03
C THR A 30 8.18 5.29 -3.78
N GLN A 31 9.30 6.00 -3.66
CA GLN A 31 10.15 5.92 -2.47
C GLN A 31 9.43 6.46 -1.21
N GLU A 32 8.76 7.61 -1.30
CA GLU A 32 7.99 8.16 -0.17
C GLU A 32 6.84 7.24 0.27
N ILE A 33 6.20 6.56 -0.69
CA ILE A 33 5.16 5.55 -0.42
C ILE A 33 5.74 4.35 0.34
N LEU A 34 6.90 3.83 -0.10
CA LEU A 34 7.57 2.73 0.58
C LEU A 34 8.05 3.15 1.98
N ASP A 35 8.63 4.34 2.11
CA ASP A 35 9.08 4.87 3.39
C ASP A 35 7.91 5.06 4.36
N ALA A 36 6.74 5.51 3.88
CA ALA A 36 5.54 5.62 4.70
C ALA A 36 5.04 4.25 5.18
N ALA A 37 5.00 3.24 4.30
CA ALA A 37 4.63 1.88 4.68
C ALA A 37 5.61 1.28 5.72
N ILE A 38 6.91 1.59 5.62
CA ILE A 38 7.91 1.17 6.62
C ILE A 38 7.66 1.89 7.95
N ARG A 39 7.39 3.20 7.95
CA ARG A 39 7.07 3.96 9.17
C ARG A 39 5.76 3.50 9.82
N TYR A 40 4.81 3.04 9.01
CA TYR A 40 3.55 2.45 9.46
C TYR A 40 3.72 1.02 10.02
N GLU A 41 4.92 0.44 9.93
CA GLU A 41 5.18 -0.97 10.29
C GLU A 41 4.31 -1.96 9.49
N ALA A 42 4.03 -1.62 8.22
CA ALA A 42 3.20 -2.45 7.36
C ALA A 42 3.78 -3.86 7.18
N PRO A 43 2.93 -4.90 7.09
CA PRO A 43 3.38 -6.28 6.92
C PRO A 43 4.17 -6.46 5.62
N ALA A 44 5.04 -7.48 5.60
CA ALA A 44 5.94 -7.74 4.47
C ALA A 44 5.19 -7.92 3.15
N GLU A 45 3.99 -8.51 3.16
CA GLU A 45 3.15 -8.69 1.98
C GLU A 45 2.60 -7.36 1.43
N LEU A 46 2.29 -6.39 2.29
CA LEU A 46 1.89 -5.04 1.87
C LEU A 46 3.07 -4.30 1.26
N GLN A 47 4.24 -4.36 1.90
CA GLN A 47 5.47 -3.77 1.35
C GLN A 47 5.83 -4.39 -0.02
N ALA A 48 5.76 -5.72 -0.14
CA ALA A 48 5.97 -6.42 -1.41
C ALA A 48 4.95 -6.01 -2.47
N THR A 49 3.70 -5.74 -2.07
CA THR A 49 2.66 -5.23 -2.95
C THR A 49 3.01 -3.84 -3.48
N LEU A 50 3.47 -2.93 -2.62
CA LEU A 50 3.88 -1.57 -3.00
C LEU A 50 5.14 -1.54 -3.86
N GLN A 51 6.05 -2.51 -3.71
CA GLN A 51 7.24 -2.63 -4.56
C GLN A 51 6.92 -2.93 -6.03
N ARG A 52 5.68 -3.31 -6.37
CA ARG A 52 5.23 -3.50 -7.76
C ARG A 52 4.94 -2.18 -8.48
N LEU A 53 4.86 -1.06 -7.75
CA LEU A 53 4.62 0.25 -8.34
C LEU A 53 5.81 0.66 -9.23
N PRO A 54 5.54 1.28 -10.40
CA PRO A 54 6.61 1.87 -11.20
C PRO A 54 7.24 3.05 -10.49
N ASP A 55 8.54 3.24 -10.67
CA ASP A 55 9.28 4.38 -10.09
C ASP A 55 8.84 5.71 -10.73
N ARG A 56 7.86 6.36 -10.11
CA ARG A 56 7.30 7.65 -10.51
C ARG A 56 6.67 8.38 -9.32
N THR A 57 6.21 9.59 -9.58
CA THR A 57 5.32 10.34 -8.70
C THR A 57 3.85 10.03 -9.03
N PHE A 58 3.06 9.83 -7.98
CA PHE A 58 1.61 9.66 -8.00
C PHE A 58 0.96 10.92 -7.46
N GLY A 59 -0.09 11.39 -8.14
CA GLY A 59 -0.81 12.59 -7.74
C GLY A 59 -1.80 12.31 -6.62
N HIS A 60 -2.33 11.09 -6.54
CA HIS A 60 -3.26 10.65 -5.51
C HIS A 60 -3.11 9.16 -5.20
N VAL A 61 -3.50 8.74 -3.99
CA VAL A 61 -3.50 7.32 -3.58
C VAL A 61 -4.33 6.42 -4.50
N ARG A 62 -5.34 6.99 -5.19
CA ARG A 62 -6.16 6.25 -6.16
C ARG A 62 -5.41 5.86 -7.42
N ASP A 63 -4.33 6.56 -7.77
CA ASP A 63 -3.51 6.27 -8.95
C ASP A 63 -2.76 4.93 -8.79
N LEU A 64 -2.59 4.45 -7.56
CA LEU A 64 -1.93 3.17 -7.28
C LEU A 64 -2.72 1.99 -7.85
N TRP A 65 -4.05 2.12 -7.96
CA TRP A 65 -4.93 1.03 -8.42
C TRP A 65 -4.77 0.69 -9.89
N ASP A 66 -4.28 1.64 -10.71
CA ASP A 66 -3.93 1.39 -12.11
C ASP A 66 -2.72 0.45 -12.23
N HIS A 67 -1.90 0.36 -11.19
CA HIS A 67 -0.69 -0.47 -11.12
C HIS A 67 -0.86 -1.69 -10.21
N LEU A 68 -1.89 -1.71 -9.36
CA LEU A 68 -2.21 -2.78 -8.43
C LEU A 68 -3.66 -3.30 -8.65
N PRO A 69 -4.02 -3.75 -9.87
CA PRO A 69 -5.39 -4.11 -10.23
C PRO A 69 -5.92 -5.36 -9.50
N ASP A 70 -5.00 -6.20 -9.03
CA ASP A 70 -5.24 -7.45 -8.30
C ASP A 70 -5.54 -7.24 -6.80
N VAL A 71 -5.34 -6.03 -6.29
CA VAL A 71 -5.63 -5.71 -4.88
C VAL A 71 -7.13 -5.52 -4.68
N PRO A 72 -7.80 -6.35 -3.88
CA PRO A 72 -9.22 -6.25 -3.60
C PRO A 72 -9.55 -4.97 -2.82
N ILE A 73 -10.73 -4.42 -3.07
CA ILE A 73 -11.32 -3.39 -2.19
C ILE A 73 -11.61 -4.11 -0.87
N GLY A 74 -11.00 -3.67 0.23
CA GLY A 74 -11.27 -4.25 1.55
C GLY A 74 -12.71 -3.98 1.99
N ASP A 75 -13.20 -4.80 2.92
CA ASP A 75 -14.51 -4.59 3.55
C ASP A 75 -14.51 -3.35 4.47
#